data_AF-A0A2U8I6T5-F1
#
_entry.id   AF-A0A2U8I6T5-F1
#
_cell.length_a   1.000
_cell.length_b   1.000
_cell.length_c   1.000
_cell.angle_alpha   90.00
_cell.angle_beta   90.00
_cell.angle_gamma   90.00
#
_symmetry.space_group_name_H-M   'P 1'
#
loop_
_entity.id
_entity.type
_entity.pdbx_description
1 polymer ?
#
loop_
_entity_poly.entity_id
_entity_poly.type
_entity_poly.pdbx_seq_one_letter_code
_entity_poly.pdbx_strand_id
1 'polypeptide(L)'
;MAEVCQIVCGVISPLLANLYLHWLDSTWEKKAFGKRPHDAHIVRYADDFVILCSKRPEFYLDQAKKVLDRLGLTLNAKKTRIVNAMKEPFDFLGHRFAVQPSKVTGELKTFYYPTPKAMKSVKQKIRDVVRKGQHWDWPTLVKEKVNPILRGWGNYFKTGNSRKHFLSIANYTIWTLCIMLRKKHKKRGKGWRDHPPSWFYDYHGLFKLYSLSVTGDEGSRYARPVPS
;
A
#
# COMPACT_ATOMS: atom_id res chain seq x y z
N MET A 1 10.43 -10.24 3.46
CA MET A 1 9.43 -11.34 3.53
C MET A 1 8.54 -11.11 4.71
N ALA A 2 7.27 -10.79 4.50
CA ALA A 2 6.37 -10.34 5.56
C ALA A 2 5.31 -11.39 5.90
N GLU A 3 5.11 -11.64 7.19
CA GLU A 3 4.01 -12.42 7.75
C GLU A 3 2.82 -11.54 8.17
N VAL A 4 1.66 -12.15 8.45
CA VAL A 4 0.50 -11.52 9.13
C VAL A 4 -0.12 -12.49 10.13
N CYS A 5 -0.16 -12.15 11.41
CA CYS A 5 -0.72 -12.88 12.55
C CYS A 5 -1.72 -12.02 13.35
N GLN A 6 -2.99 -12.05 12.93
CA GLN A 6 -4.04 -11.24 13.53
C GLN A 6 -4.49 -11.83 14.90
N ILE A 7 -4.16 -11.16 16.01
CA ILE A 7 -4.65 -11.49 17.36
C ILE A 7 -5.97 -10.73 17.60
N VAL A 8 -7.01 -11.42 18.08
CA VAL A 8 -8.34 -10.85 18.30
C VAL A 8 -8.44 -10.14 19.66
N CYS A 9 -8.64 -8.82 19.57
CA CYS A 9 -9.15 -7.77 20.47
C CYS A 9 -9.46 -8.06 21.95
N GLY A 10 -8.46 -7.78 22.81
CA GLY A 10 -8.64 -6.98 24.03
C GLY A 10 -7.80 -5.70 23.92
N VAL A 11 -8.15 -4.60 24.59
CA VAL A 11 -7.42 -3.30 24.49
C VAL A 11 -5.92 -3.44 24.78
N ILE A 12 -5.55 -4.42 25.62
CA ILE A 12 -4.18 -4.72 26.03
C ILE A 12 -3.46 -5.70 25.07
N SER A 13 -4.20 -6.41 24.21
CA SER A 13 -3.64 -7.44 23.33
C SER A 13 -2.55 -6.92 22.37
N PRO A 14 -2.68 -5.74 21.73
CA PRO A 14 -1.62 -5.20 20.87
C PRO A 14 -0.34 -4.86 21.64
N LEU A 15 -0.49 -4.43 22.90
CA LEU A 15 0.64 -4.15 23.78
C LEU A 15 1.38 -5.43 24.14
N LEU A 16 0.63 -6.47 24.54
CA LEU A 16 1.21 -7.77 24.87
C LEU A 16 1.90 -8.39 23.66
N ALA A 17 1.28 -8.38 22.47
CA ALA A 17 1.92 -8.89 21.26
C ALA A 17 3.27 -8.21 20.98
N ASN A 18 3.34 -6.89 21.14
CA ASN A 18 4.59 -6.14 20.98
C ASN A 18 5.61 -6.44 22.08
N LEU A 19 5.18 -6.63 23.33
CA LEU A 19 6.06 -7.01 24.44
C LEU A 19 6.68 -8.39 24.22
N TYR A 20 5.88 -9.36 23.77
CA TYR A 20 6.37 -10.70 23.45
C TYR A 20 7.38 -10.66 22.29
N LEU A 21 7.08 -9.92 21.23
CA LEU A 21 7.96 -9.80 20.07
C LEU A 21 9.21 -8.95 20.32
N HIS A 22 9.26 -8.17 21.41
CA HIS A 22 10.48 -7.48 21.81
C HIS A 22 11.65 -8.45 22.07
N TRP A 23 11.38 -9.67 22.51
CA TRP A 23 12.41 -10.69 22.68
C TRP A 23 13.09 -11.10 21.37
N LEU A 24 12.36 -11.04 20.25
CA LEU A 24 12.92 -11.26 18.92
C LEU A 24 13.92 -10.15 18.56
N ASP A 25 13.51 -8.90 18.72
CA ASP A 25 14.33 -7.72 18.44
C ASP A 25 15.59 -7.73 19.33
N SER A 26 15.43 -7.96 20.64
CA SER A 26 16.55 -8.03 21.61
C SER A 26 17.52 -9.17 21.30
N THR A 27 17.02 -10.33 20.88
CA THR A 27 17.90 -11.46 20.48
C THR A 27 18.69 -11.11 19.22
N TRP A 28 18.08 -10.38 18.28
CA TRP A 28 18.73 -9.93 17.06
C TRP A 28 19.88 -8.97 17.33
N GLU A 29 19.68 -8.04 18.27
CA GLU A 29 20.69 -7.09 18.73
C GLU A 29 21.82 -7.79 19.49
N LYS A 30 21.49 -8.65 20.46
CA LYS A 30 22.48 -9.40 21.27
C LYS A 30 23.39 -10.27 20.42
N LYS A 31 22.83 -10.90 19.38
CA LYS A 31 23.61 -11.71 18.43
C LYS A 31 24.31 -10.88 17.34
N ALA A 32 24.17 -9.56 17.38
CA ALA A 32 24.74 -8.62 16.42
C ALA A 32 24.42 -8.96 14.95
N PHE A 33 23.27 -9.57 14.68
CA PHE A 33 22.91 -10.01 13.33
C PHE A 33 22.75 -8.86 12.33
N GLY A 34 22.38 -7.67 12.82
CA GLY A 34 22.32 -6.46 12.00
C GLY A 34 23.68 -5.80 11.70
N LYS A 35 24.79 -6.34 12.22
CA LYS A 35 26.14 -5.82 11.99
C LYS A 35 26.92 -6.74 11.04
N ARG A 36 28.00 -6.23 10.46
CA ARG A 36 28.95 -7.04 9.71
C ARG A 36 29.54 -8.13 10.62
N PRO A 37 29.72 -9.36 10.12
CA PRO A 37 29.58 -9.81 8.73
C PRO A 37 28.18 -10.33 8.34
N HIS A 38 27.21 -10.27 9.25
CA HIS A 38 25.89 -10.88 9.06
C HIS A 38 24.97 -10.07 8.14
N ASP A 39 24.94 -8.74 8.33
CA ASP A 39 24.13 -7.77 7.58
C ASP A 39 22.65 -8.21 7.40
N ALA A 40 22.06 -8.73 8.48
CA ALA A 40 20.68 -9.18 8.55
C ALA A 40 19.82 -8.20 9.37
N HIS A 41 19.04 -7.36 8.70
CA HIS A 41 18.21 -6.34 9.31
C HIS A 41 16.76 -6.80 9.44
N ILE A 42 16.22 -6.75 10.66
CA ILE A 42 14.82 -7.02 10.93
C ILE A 42 14.01 -5.73 10.89
N VAL A 43 12.89 -5.75 10.18
CA VAL A 43 11.90 -4.67 10.11
C VAL A 43 10.57 -5.24 10.54
N ARG A 44 10.06 -4.80 11.68
CA ARG A 44 8.82 -5.30 12.30
C ARG A 44 7.74 -4.22 12.35
N TYR A 45 6.50 -4.63 12.16
CA TYR A 45 5.30 -3.83 12.32
C TYR A 45 4.22 -4.68 12.98
N ALA A 46 3.98 -4.42 14.28
CA ALA A 46 3.17 -5.31 15.12
C ALA A 46 3.67 -6.76 15.04
N ASP A 47 2.83 -7.65 14.53
CA ASP A 47 3.03 -9.08 14.29
C ASP A 47 3.71 -9.41 12.94
N ASP A 48 3.66 -8.48 11.97
CA ASP A 48 4.29 -8.63 10.67
C ASP A 48 5.77 -8.26 10.77
N PHE A 49 6.69 -9.13 10.33
CA PHE A 49 8.11 -8.74 10.22
C PHE A 49 8.75 -9.25 8.95
N VAL A 50 9.82 -8.55 8.54
CA VAL A 50 10.67 -8.84 7.40
C VAL A 50 12.12 -8.89 7.85
N ILE A 51 12.84 -9.96 7.48
CA ILE A 51 14.29 -10.01 7.62
C ILE A 51 14.90 -9.76 6.23
N LEU A 52 15.72 -8.71 6.12
CA LEU A 52 16.52 -8.38 4.95
C LEU A 52 17.94 -8.86 5.21
N CYS A 53 18.45 -9.78 4.39
CA CYS A 53 19.79 -10.32 4.52
C CYS A 53 20.46 -10.48 3.16
N SER A 54 21.78 -10.31 3.12
CA SER A 54 22.57 -10.50 1.90
C SER A 54 22.96 -11.96 1.64
N LYS A 55 23.12 -12.76 2.70
CA LYS A 55 23.62 -14.15 2.64
C LYS A 55 22.82 -15.06 3.58
N ARG A 56 22.80 -16.37 3.30
CA ARG A 56 22.25 -17.44 4.16
C ARG A 56 20.83 -17.14 4.74
N PRO A 57 19.83 -16.84 3.90
CA PRO A 57 18.47 -16.53 4.38
C PRO A 57 17.85 -17.66 5.20
N GLU A 58 18.17 -18.92 4.90
CA GLU A 58 17.69 -20.10 5.63
C GLU A 58 18.19 -20.11 7.08
N PHE A 59 19.43 -19.67 7.30
CA PHE A 59 20.02 -19.59 8.64
C PHE A 59 19.28 -18.57 9.50
N TYR A 60 19.03 -17.36 8.99
CA TYR A 60 18.32 -16.34 9.77
C TYR A 60 16.85 -16.68 9.98
N LEU A 61 16.22 -17.36 9.01
CA LEU A 61 14.87 -17.89 9.19
C LEU A 61 14.83 -18.93 10.32
N ASP A 62 15.79 -19.85 10.37
CA ASP A 62 15.93 -20.82 11.47
C ASP A 62 16.19 -20.15 12.82
N GLN A 63 17.02 -19.10 12.86
CA GLN A 63 17.24 -18.32 14.09
C GLN A 63 15.96 -17.63 14.56
N ALA A 64 15.18 -17.05 13.64
CA ALA A 64 13.90 -16.44 13.99
C ALA A 64 12.90 -17.48 14.51
N LYS A 65 12.80 -18.65 13.85
CA LYS A 65 11.98 -19.78 14.31
C LYS A 65 12.34 -20.19 15.74
N LYS A 66 13.62 -20.41 16.02
CA LYS A 66 14.08 -20.79 17.38
C LYS A 66 13.68 -19.80 18.45
N VAL A 67 13.66 -18.51 18.14
CA VAL A 67 13.23 -17.48 19.09
C VAL A 67 11.71 -17.51 19.27
N LEU A 68 10.96 -17.63 18.18
CA LEU A 68 9.50 -17.70 18.22
C LEU A 68 8.98 -18.98 18.90
N ASP A 69 9.60 -20.13 18.64
CA ASP A 69 9.26 -21.40 19.28
C ASP A 69 9.44 -21.32 20.81
N ARG A 70 10.48 -20.62 21.29
CA ARG A 70 10.68 -20.35 22.72
C ARG A 70 9.60 -19.46 23.33
N LEU A 71 8.98 -18.61 22.50
CA LEU A 71 7.85 -17.77 22.89
C LEU A 71 6.50 -18.49 22.73
N GLY A 72 6.50 -19.76 22.29
CA GLY A 72 5.28 -20.52 22.01
C GLY A 72 4.56 -20.07 20.74
N LEU A 73 5.23 -19.35 19.84
CA LEU A 73 4.69 -18.84 18.59
C LEU A 73 5.19 -19.67 17.41
N THR A 74 4.29 -20.20 16.59
CA THR A 74 4.63 -20.90 15.35
C THR A 74 4.47 -20.00 14.13
N LEU A 75 5.50 -19.97 13.27
CA LEU A 75 5.44 -19.30 11.97
C LEU A 75 4.40 -19.96 11.05
N ASN A 76 3.71 -19.14 10.27
CA ASN A 76 2.74 -19.66 9.31
C ASN A 76 3.45 -20.05 8.02
N ALA A 77 3.78 -21.33 7.87
CA ALA A 77 4.51 -21.87 6.72
C ALA A 77 3.92 -21.51 5.34
N LYS A 78 2.61 -21.19 5.23
CA LYS A 78 2.00 -20.73 3.97
C LYS A 78 2.32 -19.27 3.65
N LYS A 79 2.53 -18.44 4.67
CA LYS A 79 2.85 -17.00 4.56
C LYS A 79 4.36 -16.76 4.56
N THR A 80 5.13 -17.53 5.31
CA THR A 80 6.59 -17.44 5.31
C THR A 80 7.16 -17.94 3.98
N ARG A 81 7.93 -17.10 3.30
CA ARG A 81 8.57 -17.46 2.02
C ARG A 81 9.94 -16.83 1.96
N ILE A 82 10.93 -17.48 1.37
CA ILE A 82 12.21 -16.87 1.04
C ILE A 82 12.13 -16.28 -0.37
N VAL A 83 12.38 -14.97 -0.53
CA VAL A 83 12.38 -14.29 -1.83
C VAL A 83 13.63 -13.46 -2.03
N ASN A 84 14.16 -13.50 -3.25
CA ASN A 84 15.26 -12.64 -3.67
C ASN A 84 14.70 -11.30 -4.18
N ALA A 85 14.77 -10.27 -3.34
CA ALA A 85 14.23 -8.93 -3.64
C ALA A 85 14.86 -8.25 -4.87
N MET A 86 16.03 -8.70 -5.33
CA MET A 86 16.69 -8.18 -6.54
C MET A 86 16.09 -8.77 -7.83
N LYS A 87 15.49 -9.96 -7.73
CA LYS A 87 14.92 -10.68 -8.88
C LYS A 87 13.39 -10.60 -8.92
N GLU A 88 12.77 -10.65 -7.75
CA GLU A 88 11.32 -10.75 -7.62
C GLU A 88 10.77 -9.71 -6.64
N PRO A 89 9.59 -9.14 -6.91
CA PRO A 89 8.96 -8.22 -5.99
C PRO A 89 8.37 -8.95 -4.78
N PHE A 90 8.30 -8.27 -3.64
CA PHE A 90 7.64 -8.79 -2.45
C PHE A 90 6.66 -7.78 -1.87
N ASP A 91 5.66 -8.29 -1.15
CA ASP A 91 4.61 -7.47 -0.55
C ASP A 91 4.82 -7.36 0.97
N PHE A 92 4.70 -6.15 1.52
CA PHE A 92 4.76 -5.85 2.96
C PHE A 92 3.89 -4.64 3.28
N LEU A 93 3.05 -4.72 4.32
CA LEU A 93 2.14 -3.64 4.76
C LEU A 93 1.26 -3.04 3.63
N GLY A 94 0.86 -3.87 2.67
CA GLY A 94 0.08 -3.43 1.51
C GLY A 94 0.86 -2.67 0.45
N HIS A 95 2.18 -2.49 0.62
CA HIS A 95 3.12 -2.04 -0.40
C HIS A 95 3.81 -3.23 -1.07
N ARG A 96 4.04 -3.10 -2.37
CA ARG A 96 4.88 -3.99 -3.17
C ARG A 96 6.21 -3.31 -3.39
N PHE A 97 7.29 -3.96 -3.00
CA PHE A 97 8.67 -3.54 -3.22
C PHE A 97 9.22 -4.27 -4.43
N ALA A 98 9.82 -3.53 -5.36
CA ALA A 98 10.40 -4.07 -6.58
C ALA A 98 11.68 -3.33 -6.94
N VAL A 99 12.77 -4.08 -7.16
CA VAL A 99 14.00 -3.53 -7.74
C VAL A 99 13.85 -3.54 -9.26
N GLN A 100 13.95 -2.37 -9.88
CA GLN A 100 13.82 -2.23 -11.33
C GLN A 100 14.69 -1.06 -11.83
N PRO A 101 15.13 -1.09 -13.10
CA PRO A 101 15.89 0.01 -13.67
C PRO A 101 15.05 1.29 -13.72
N SER A 102 15.65 2.38 -13.28
CA SER A 102 15.12 3.73 -13.41
C SER A 102 14.92 4.06 -14.89
N LYS A 103 13.73 4.54 -15.25
CA LYS A 103 13.44 4.97 -16.63
C LYS A 103 14.28 6.16 -17.10
N VAL A 104 14.92 6.86 -16.18
CA VAL A 104 15.71 8.07 -16.50
C VAL A 104 17.20 7.79 -16.43
N THR A 105 17.66 7.11 -15.38
CA THR A 105 19.10 6.86 -15.16
C THR A 105 19.55 5.47 -15.59
N GLY A 106 18.64 4.54 -15.86
CA GLY A 106 18.97 3.13 -16.14
C GLY A 106 19.41 2.32 -14.92
N GLU A 107 19.83 2.99 -13.85
CA GLU A 107 20.28 2.38 -12.60
C GLU A 107 19.16 1.61 -11.89
N LEU A 108 19.51 0.48 -11.27
CA LEU A 108 18.60 -0.28 -10.43
C LEU A 108 18.23 0.54 -9.19
N LYS A 109 16.93 0.80 -9.02
CA LYS A 109 16.37 1.46 -7.84
C LYS A 109 15.25 0.62 -7.24
N THR A 110 15.07 0.74 -5.94
CA THR A 110 13.94 0.12 -5.23
C THR A 110 12.72 1.03 -5.36
N PHE A 111 11.68 0.52 -6.02
CA PHE A 111 10.38 1.18 -6.08
C PHE A 111 9.42 0.50 -5.12
N TYR A 112 8.52 1.29 -4.53
CA TYR A 112 7.46 0.75 -3.69
C TYR A 112 6.13 1.43 -3.97
N TYR A 113 5.07 0.64 -4.11
CA TYR A 113 3.76 1.11 -4.56
C TYR A 113 2.64 0.18 -4.06
N PRO A 114 1.35 0.56 -4.14
CA PRO A 114 0.27 -0.23 -3.58
C PRO A 114 0.17 -1.61 -4.23
N THR A 115 -0.04 -2.65 -3.43
CA THR A 115 -0.25 -4.02 -3.92
C THR A 115 -1.51 -4.14 -4.77
N PRO A 116 -1.60 -5.14 -5.68
CA PRO A 116 -2.83 -5.45 -6.41
C PRO A 116 -4.01 -5.70 -5.47
N LYS A 117 -3.78 -6.31 -4.30
CA LYS A 117 -4.79 -6.55 -3.27
C LYS A 117 -5.30 -5.23 -2.67
N ALA A 118 -4.41 -4.30 -2.33
CA ALA A 118 -4.80 -2.97 -1.84
C ALA A 118 -5.60 -2.18 -2.89
N MET A 119 -5.16 -2.23 -4.14
CA MET A 119 -5.87 -1.61 -5.28
C MET A 119 -7.27 -2.21 -5.47
N LYS A 120 -7.40 -3.54 -5.40
CA LYS A 120 -8.71 -4.22 -5.50
C LYS A 120 -9.62 -3.85 -4.33
N SER A 121 -9.08 -3.81 -3.11
CA SER A 121 -9.83 -3.47 -1.90
C SER A 121 -10.43 -2.06 -1.99
N VAL A 122 -9.65 -1.04 -2.36
CA VAL A 122 -10.18 0.33 -2.47
C VAL A 122 -11.21 0.46 -3.59
N LYS A 123 -10.98 -0.18 -4.75
CA LYS A 123 -11.97 -0.21 -5.85
C LYS A 123 -13.28 -0.83 -5.40
N GLN A 124 -13.22 -1.91 -4.63
CA GLN A 124 -14.40 -2.57 -4.09
C GLN A 124 -15.15 -1.66 -3.11
N LYS A 125 -14.44 -1.02 -2.16
CA LYS A 125 -15.05 -0.04 -1.23
C LYS A 125 -15.77 1.09 -1.97
N ILE A 126 -15.14 1.67 -2.99
CA ILE A 126 -15.75 2.72 -3.82
C ILE A 126 -17.02 2.20 -4.50
N ARG A 127 -16.94 1.04 -5.15
CA ARG A 127 -18.09 0.42 -5.83
C ARG A 127 -19.24 0.17 -4.86
N ASP A 128 -18.96 -0.33 -3.66
CA ASP A 128 -20.00 -0.65 -2.67
C ASP A 128 -20.69 0.62 -2.15
N VAL A 129 -19.92 1.68 -1.89
CA VAL A 129 -20.47 2.99 -1.52
C VAL A 129 -21.35 3.56 -2.63
N VAL A 130 -20.87 3.55 -3.88
CA VAL A 130 -21.63 4.07 -5.03
C VAL A 130 -22.89 3.24 -5.28
N ARG A 131 -22.82 1.91 -5.12
CA ARG A 131 -24.00 1.04 -5.27
C ARG A 131 -25.06 1.30 -4.20
N LYS A 132 -24.65 1.45 -2.94
CA LYS A 132 -25.57 1.73 -1.83
C LYS A 132 -26.14 3.15 -1.92
N GLY A 133 -25.34 4.11 -2.35
CA GLY A 133 -25.67 5.53 -2.36
C GLY A 133 -26.49 6.05 -3.52
N GLN A 134 -27.14 5.20 -4.33
CA GLN A 134 -27.95 5.65 -5.47
C GLN A 134 -29.11 6.58 -5.09
N HIS A 135 -29.60 6.44 -3.85
CA HIS A 135 -30.67 7.22 -3.26
C HIS A 135 -30.18 8.51 -2.59
N TRP A 136 -28.86 8.68 -2.39
CA TRP A 136 -28.31 9.90 -1.83
C TRP A 136 -28.25 11.02 -2.87
N ASP A 137 -28.23 12.25 -2.37
CA ASP A 137 -27.85 13.42 -3.14
C ASP A 137 -26.35 13.41 -3.45
N TRP A 138 -25.97 14.19 -4.45
CA TRP A 138 -24.60 14.21 -4.98
C TRP A 138 -23.54 14.68 -3.98
N PRO A 139 -23.75 15.79 -3.24
CA PRO A 139 -22.82 16.20 -2.19
C PRO A 139 -22.57 15.11 -1.16
N THR A 140 -23.61 14.46 -0.63
CA THR A 140 -23.45 13.37 0.35
C THR A 140 -22.64 12.22 -0.23
N LEU A 141 -23.02 11.72 -1.41
CA LEU A 141 -22.31 10.60 -2.03
C LEU A 141 -20.83 10.91 -2.28
N VAL A 142 -20.54 12.06 -2.89
CA VAL A 142 -19.17 12.39 -3.32
C VAL A 142 -18.34 12.90 -2.14
N LYS A 143 -18.79 13.95 -1.44
CA LYS A 143 -17.99 14.64 -0.43
C LYS A 143 -17.91 13.89 0.90
N GLU A 144 -18.99 13.24 1.31
CA GLU A 144 -19.05 12.60 2.63
C GLU A 144 -18.73 11.11 2.60
N LYS A 145 -18.98 10.43 1.48
CA LYS A 145 -18.81 8.96 1.41
C LYS A 145 -17.61 8.55 0.56
N VAL A 146 -17.49 9.07 -0.67
CA VAL A 146 -16.36 8.72 -1.56
C VAL A 146 -15.07 9.42 -1.15
N ASN A 147 -15.09 10.74 -0.94
CA ASN A 147 -13.89 11.52 -0.67
C ASN A 147 -13.10 11.06 0.58
N PRO A 148 -13.72 10.67 1.70
CA PRO A 148 -12.95 10.15 2.84
C PRO A 148 -12.19 8.85 2.52
N ILE A 149 -12.78 7.97 1.70
CA ILE A 149 -12.10 6.75 1.23
C ILE A 149 -10.89 7.12 0.38
N LEU A 150 -11.06 8.05 -0.57
CA LEU A 150 -9.97 8.49 -1.44
C LEU A 150 -8.87 9.21 -0.63
N ARG A 151 -9.24 10.09 0.30
CA ARG A 151 -8.29 10.80 1.17
C ARG A 151 -7.53 9.84 2.07
N GLY A 152 -8.21 8.95 2.79
CA GLY A 152 -7.56 8.00 3.69
C GLY A 152 -6.62 7.07 2.93
N TRP A 153 -7.08 6.51 1.81
CA TRP A 153 -6.25 5.64 0.98
C TRP A 153 -5.08 6.39 0.34
N GLY A 154 -5.32 7.58 -0.19
CA GLY A 154 -4.28 8.43 -0.77
C GLY A 154 -3.22 8.82 0.25
N ASN A 155 -3.62 9.23 1.45
CA ASN A 155 -2.70 9.61 2.53
C ASN A 155 -1.83 8.44 3.00
N TYR A 156 -2.37 7.22 3.02
CA TYR A 156 -1.60 6.02 3.37
C TYR A 156 -0.51 5.71 2.31
N PHE A 157 -0.85 5.84 1.02
CA PHE A 157 0.05 5.45 -0.07
C PHE A 157 0.86 6.62 -0.67
N LYS A 158 0.78 7.84 -0.12
CA LYS A 158 1.40 9.06 -0.69
C LYS A 158 2.92 9.03 -0.70
N THR A 159 3.55 8.31 0.23
CA THR A 159 5.01 8.23 0.37
C THR A 159 5.66 7.43 -0.76
N GLY A 160 4.94 6.47 -1.34
CA GLY A 160 5.46 5.58 -2.38
C GLY A 160 5.40 6.14 -3.81
N ASN A 161 5.93 5.37 -4.75
CA ASN A 161 5.88 5.61 -6.19
C ASN A 161 4.48 5.33 -6.78
N SER A 162 3.45 5.95 -6.18
CA SER A 162 2.04 5.60 -6.34
C SER A 162 1.31 6.41 -7.42
N ARG A 163 1.96 7.37 -8.10
CA ARG A 163 1.29 8.30 -9.05
C ARG A 163 0.41 7.59 -10.08
N LYS A 164 0.92 6.54 -10.73
CA LYS A 164 0.15 5.74 -11.71
C LYS A 164 -1.04 5.01 -11.07
N HIS A 165 -0.86 4.55 -9.85
CA HIS A 165 -1.90 3.88 -9.07
C HIS A 165 -3.00 4.87 -8.65
N PHE A 166 -2.62 6.09 -8.24
CA PHE A 166 -3.54 7.18 -7.93
C PHE A 166 -4.38 7.56 -9.14
N LEU A 167 -3.75 7.69 -10.31
CA LEU A 167 -4.48 7.93 -11.56
C LEU A 167 -5.44 6.78 -11.91
N SER A 168 -5.02 5.53 -11.70
CA SER A 168 -5.87 4.35 -11.92
C SER A 168 -7.12 4.36 -11.01
N ILE A 169 -6.98 4.72 -9.74
CA ILE A 169 -8.11 4.83 -8.81
C ILE A 169 -9.00 6.04 -9.14
N ALA A 170 -8.42 7.18 -9.47
CA ALA A 170 -9.17 8.37 -9.87
C ALA A 170 -10.05 8.08 -11.10
N ASN A 171 -9.46 7.50 -12.15
CA ASN A 171 -10.18 7.12 -13.38
C ASN A 171 -11.27 6.08 -13.08
N TYR A 172 -10.97 5.08 -12.25
CA TYR A 172 -11.96 4.08 -11.85
C TYR A 172 -13.14 4.71 -11.10
N THR A 173 -12.87 5.67 -10.22
CA THR A 173 -13.90 6.36 -9.42
C THR A 173 -14.82 7.16 -10.33
N ILE A 174 -14.26 7.99 -11.21
CA ILE A 174 -15.02 8.76 -12.21
C ILE A 174 -15.86 7.83 -13.07
N TRP A 175 -15.25 6.78 -13.62
CA TRP A 175 -15.96 5.82 -14.45
C TRP A 175 -17.14 5.15 -13.73
N THR A 176 -16.96 4.80 -12.45
CA THR A 176 -18.01 4.19 -11.63
C THR A 176 -19.16 5.17 -11.37
N LEU A 177 -18.87 6.44 -11.08
CA LEU A 177 -19.87 7.49 -10.89
C LEU A 177 -20.62 7.81 -12.20
N CYS A 178 -19.91 7.90 -13.32
CA CYS A 178 -20.52 8.06 -14.66
C CYS A 178 -21.52 6.94 -14.96
N ILE A 179 -21.13 5.68 -14.71
CA ILE A 179 -22.03 4.54 -14.94
C ILE A 179 -23.26 4.61 -14.06
N MET A 180 -23.10 5.00 -12.79
CA MET A 180 -24.24 5.18 -11.89
C MET A 180 -25.21 6.24 -12.41
N LEU A 181 -24.72 7.41 -12.81
CA LEU A 181 -25.52 8.50 -13.42
C LEU A 181 -26.28 8.03 -14.65
N ARG A 182 -25.58 7.35 -15.56
CA ARG A 182 -26.17 6.84 -16.80
C ARG A 182 -27.32 5.89 -16.52
N LYS A 183 -27.14 4.96 -15.58
CA LYS A 183 -28.17 4.03 -15.14
C LYS A 183 -29.36 4.76 -14.50
N LYS A 184 -29.10 5.72 -13.61
CA LYS A 184 -30.13 6.53 -12.94
C LYS A 184 -31.02 7.29 -13.94
N HIS A 185 -30.43 7.85 -15.00
CA HIS A 185 -31.14 8.62 -16.03
C HIS A 185 -31.50 7.80 -17.28
N LYS A 186 -31.37 6.47 -17.25
CA LYS A 186 -31.69 5.56 -18.38
C LYS A 186 -31.01 5.96 -19.71
N LYS A 187 -29.82 6.58 -19.67
CA LYS A 187 -29.09 7.04 -20.85
C LYS A 187 -28.15 5.96 -21.39
N ARG A 188 -28.05 5.82 -22.72
CA ARG A 188 -27.15 4.86 -23.40
C ARG A 188 -25.70 5.38 -23.49
N GLY A 189 -24.74 4.46 -23.59
CA GLY A 189 -23.31 4.77 -23.77
C GLY A 189 -22.57 5.24 -22.51
N LYS A 190 -21.27 5.52 -22.65
CA LYS A 190 -20.34 5.71 -21.51
C LYS A 190 -20.39 7.09 -20.82
N GLY A 191 -21.01 8.10 -21.43
CA GLY A 191 -21.27 9.39 -20.78
C GLY A 191 -20.10 10.36 -20.63
N TRP A 192 -18.96 10.09 -21.27
CA TRP A 192 -17.75 10.94 -21.17
C TRP A 192 -17.92 12.37 -21.71
N ARG A 193 -18.83 12.58 -22.67
CA ARG A 193 -19.14 13.90 -23.21
C ARG A 193 -20.02 14.71 -22.24
N ASP A 194 -21.01 14.04 -21.65
CA ASP A 194 -21.97 14.67 -20.74
C ASP A 194 -21.37 14.98 -19.37
N HIS A 195 -20.45 14.12 -18.90
CA HIS A 195 -19.82 14.20 -17.59
C HIS A 195 -18.29 14.02 -17.73
N PRO A 196 -17.56 15.04 -18.19
CA PRO A 196 -16.11 14.98 -18.27
C PRO A 196 -15.47 14.90 -16.86
N PRO A 197 -14.23 14.41 -16.72
CA PRO A 197 -13.54 14.37 -15.43
C PRO A 197 -13.55 15.69 -14.65
N SER A 198 -13.36 16.83 -15.33
CA SER A 198 -13.41 18.17 -14.72
C SER A 198 -14.73 18.45 -14.00
N TRP A 199 -15.86 18.01 -14.56
CA TRP A 199 -17.18 18.18 -13.96
C TRP A 199 -17.28 17.55 -12.56
N PHE A 200 -16.69 16.36 -12.36
CA PHE A 200 -16.66 15.72 -11.04
C PHE A 200 -15.79 16.47 -10.04
N TYR A 201 -14.64 16.96 -10.50
CA TYR A 201 -13.68 17.65 -9.64
C TYR A 201 -14.16 19.05 -9.26
N ASP A 202 -14.56 19.84 -10.26
CA ASP A 202 -14.76 21.28 -10.11
C ASP A 202 -16.18 21.58 -9.62
N TYR A 203 -17.19 20.82 -10.06
CA TYR A 203 -18.59 21.04 -9.67
C TYR A 203 -19.01 20.20 -8.47
N HIS A 204 -18.59 18.93 -8.40
CA HIS A 204 -18.97 18.02 -7.32
C HIS A 204 -17.92 17.89 -6.21
N GLY A 205 -16.77 18.52 -6.35
CA GLY A 205 -15.72 18.52 -5.34
C GLY A 205 -15.11 17.14 -5.11
N LEU A 206 -15.04 16.29 -6.14
CA LEU A 206 -14.35 15.00 -6.05
C LEU A 206 -12.88 15.22 -5.68
N PHE A 207 -12.36 14.39 -4.78
CA PHE A 207 -10.98 14.54 -4.32
C PHE A 207 -9.96 14.17 -5.41
N LYS A 208 -9.04 15.09 -5.70
CA LYS A 208 -7.95 14.92 -6.70
C LYS A 208 -6.82 14.07 -6.10
N LEU A 209 -6.92 12.75 -6.16
CA LEU A 209 -5.90 11.81 -5.63
C LEU A 209 -4.46 12.09 -6.11
N TYR A 210 -4.30 12.56 -7.35
CA TYR A 210 -2.99 12.87 -7.92
C TYR A 210 -2.38 14.17 -7.36
N SER A 211 -3.12 15.00 -6.64
CA SER A 211 -2.55 16.16 -5.94
C SER A 211 -1.74 15.75 -4.72
N LEU A 212 -1.96 14.53 -4.19
CA LEU A 212 -1.21 13.99 -3.06
C LEU A 212 0.14 13.41 -3.44
N SER A 213 0.38 13.14 -4.73
CA SER A 213 1.74 12.85 -5.17
C SER A 213 2.48 14.19 -5.21
N VAL A 214 3.05 14.56 -4.07
CA VAL A 214 4.07 15.60 -3.98
C VAL A 214 5.13 15.23 -5.01
N THR A 215 5.33 16.11 -5.99
CA THR A 215 6.61 16.24 -6.69
C THR A 215 7.65 16.26 -5.59
N GLY A 216 8.38 15.15 -5.43
CA GLY A 216 9.40 15.04 -4.39
C GLY A 216 10.27 16.28 -4.38
N ASP A 217 10.66 16.68 -3.17
CA ASP A 217 11.51 17.81 -2.83
C ASP A 217 12.43 18.29 -3.95
N GLU A 218 12.55 19.62 -3.99
CA GLU A 218 13.43 20.49 -4.77
C GLU A 218 14.95 20.17 -4.61
N GLY A 219 15.35 18.91 -4.80
CA GLY A 219 16.74 18.47 -4.71
C GLY A 219 17.08 17.20 -5.50
N SER A 220 16.11 16.55 -6.17
CA SER A 220 16.41 15.35 -6.99
C SER A 220 15.72 15.35 -8.35
N ARG A 221 16.27 16.17 -9.26
CA ARG A 221 16.41 16.00 -10.72
C ARG A 221 15.32 15.21 -11.50
N TYR A 222 14.04 15.53 -11.33
CA TYR A 222 13.00 15.10 -12.29
C TYR A 222 12.00 16.19 -12.68
N ALA A 223 12.46 17.45 -12.76
CA ALA A 223 11.78 18.47 -13.53
C ALA A 223 12.36 18.47 -14.96
N ARG A 224 11.58 18.08 -15.96
CA ARG A 224 11.86 18.51 -17.34
C ARG A 224 11.31 19.93 -17.48
N PRO A 225 12.07 20.90 -18.02
CA PRO A 225 11.50 22.18 -18.41
C PRO A 225 10.49 21.94 -19.54
N VAL A 226 9.36 22.61 -19.45
CA VAL A 226 8.38 22.68 -20.54
C VAL A 226 8.90 23.73 -21.51
N PRO A 227 9.19 23.40 -22.79
CA PRO A 227 9.60 24.42 -23.74
C PRO A 227 8.41 25.34 -24.04
N SER A 228 8.74 26.64 -24.14
CA SER A 228 7.88 27.75 -24.56
C SER A 228 7.23 27.50 -25.92
#